data_AF-A4F6I2-F1
#
_entry.id   AF-A4F6I2-F1
#
_cell.length_a   1.000
_cell.length_b   1.000
_cell.length_c   1.000
_cell.angle_alpha   90.00
_cell.angle_beta   90.00
_cell.angle_gamma   90.00
#
_symmetry.space_group_name_H-M   'P 1'
#
loop_
_entity.id
_entity.type
_entity.pdbx_description
1 polymer ?
#
loop_
_entity_poly.entity_id
_entity_poly.type
_entity_poly.pdbx_seq_one_letter_code
_entity_poly.pdbx_strand_id
1 'polypeptide(L)'
;MLDIGAHDLDDLTDYRNVCLLALAGATGPACERAKSMRLPGAEVEDGELDTLRFPQNSFDVVVLRFSLCRAAKPEQTIAEVGRVLRPNGHLVFLEHTRASGIVGNAQDRADEIMRGSGRCHFNHEVLQGMHRAGLVLCRAEWFWPSAHLRAPLVAGVASHPDPQYQRELRWLSGEQE
;
A
#
# COMPACT_ATOMS: atom_id res chain seq x y z
N MET A 1 4.08 10.30 9.59
CA MET A 1 3.77 9.69 8.28
C MET A 1 4.69 8.50 8.08
N LEU A 2 4.20 7.44 7.45
CA LEU A 2 4.96 6.27 7.02
C LEU A 2 4.92 6.20 5.49
N ASP A 3 6.05 6.28 4.80
CA ASP A 3 6.11 5.99 3.35
C ASP A 3 6.58 4.54 3.14
N ILE A 4 5.80 3.78 2.35
CA ILE A 4 6.02 2.40 1.95
C ILE A 4 6.21 2.38 0.42
N GLY A 5 7.39 1.94 -0.02
CA GLY A 5 7.71 1.80 -1.44
C GLY A 5 8.32 3.03 -2.09
N ALA A 6 9.08 3.82 -1.34
CA ALA A 6 9.89 4.89 -1.92
C ALA A 6 10.88 4.32 -2.96
N HIS A 7 10.45 4.32 -4.22
CA HIS A 7 11.21 3.80 -5.36
C HIS A 7 12.35 4.73 -5.74
N ASP A 8 12.16 6.03 -5.53
CA ASP A 8 13.21 7.04 -5.57
C ASP A 8 13.25 7.76 -4.21
N LEU A 9 14.45 7.87 -3.66
CA LEU A 9 14.65 8.58 -2.39
C LEU A 9 14.64 10.09 -2.60
N ASP A 10 14.78 10.57 -3.83
CA ASP A 10 14.70 11.99 -4.16
C ASP A 10 13.25 12.50 -3.98
N ASP A 11 12.23 11.65 -4.21
CA ASP A 11 10.81 11.93 -3.89
C ASP A 11 10.59 12.25 -2.41
N LEU A 12 11.46 11.74 -1.52
CA LEU A 12 11.31 11.93 -0.07
C LEU A 12 11.61 13.37 0.37
N THR A 13 12.32 14.14 -0.46
CA THR A 13 12.70 15.52 -0.15
C THR A 13 11.57 16.52 -0.37
N ASP A 14 10.53 16.15 -1.11
CA ASP A 14 9.35 16.99 -1.36
C ASP A 14 8.34 16.97 -0.20
N TYR A 15 8.39 15.97 0.68
CA TYR A 15 7.49 15.87 1.82
C TYR A 15 7.96 16.75 2.99
N ARG A 16 7.23 17.82 3.29
CA ARG A 16 7.63 18.81 4.32
C ARG A 16 7.60 18.33 5.79
N ASN A 17 7.22 17.08 6.12
CA ASN A 17 7.13 16.58 7.51
C ASN A 17 7.24 15.03 7.62
N VAL A 18 8.26 14.40 7.03
CA VAL A 18 8.44 12.94 7.14
C VAL A 18 8.99 12.59 8.53
N CYS A 19 8.20 11.89 9.34
CA CYS A 19 8.65 11.36 10.64
C CYS A 19 9.08 9.89 10.59
N LEU A 20 8.90 9.16 9.48
CA LEU A 20 9.35 7.77 9.38
C LEU A 20 9.30 7.25 7.94
N LEU A 21 10.26 6.40 7.59
CA LEU A 21 10.37 5.78 6.27
C LEU A 21 10.48 4.26 6.44
N ALA A 22 9.46 3.50 6.06
CA ALA A 22 9.61 2.06 5.93
C ALA A 22 9.89 1.75 4.47
N LEU A 23 11.17 1.52 4.17
CA LEU A 23 11.57 1.01 2.87
C LEU A 23 11.30 -0.50 2.80
N ALA A 24 10.05 -0.88 2.97
CA ALA A 24 9.68 -2.28 2.95
C ALA A 24 9.85 -2.81 1.52
N GLY A 25 10.81 -3.73 1.37
CA GLY A 25 11.29 -4.25 0.09
C GLY A 25 12.56 -3.61 -0.50
N ALA A 26 13.17 -2.59 0.14
CA ALA A 26 14.46 -2.07 -0.29
C ALA A 26 15.60 -2.93 0.26
N THR A 27 15.93 -4.01 -0.42
CA THR A 27 17.15 -4.74 -0.11
C THR A 27 18.36 -4.02 -0.70
N GLY A 28 19.48 -4.00 0.04
CA GLY A 28 20.77 -3.53 -0.45
C GLY A 28 20.91 -2.00 -0.60
N PRO A 29 21.40 -1.48 -1.75
CA PRO A 29 21.88 -0.10 -1.87
C PRO A 29 20.87 1.01 -1.54
N ALA A 30 19.56 0.78 -1.74
CA ALA A 30 18.52 1.77 -1.45
C ALA A 30 18.32 1.98 0.06
N CYS A 31 18.38 0.92 0.86
CA CYS A 31 18.33 1.02 2.32
C CYS A 31 19.57 1.71 2.90
N GLU A 32 20.76 1.38 2.37
CA GLU A 32 22.00 2.05 2.74
C GLU A 32 21.99 3.53 2.36
N ARG A 33 21.53 3.86 1.14
CA ARG A 33 21.39 5.23 0.67
C ARG A 33 20.43 6.02 1.55
N ALA A 34 19.25 5.49 1.88
CA ALA A 34 18.29 6.17 2.75
C ALA A 34 18.82 6.39 4.17
N LYS A 35 19.49 5.40 4.76
CA LYS A 35 20.18 5.54 6.04
C LYS A 35 21.27 6.63 5.99
N SER A 36 21.95 6.77 4.85
CA SER A 36 22.99 7.80 4.66
C SER A 36 22.45 9.21 4.37
N MET A 37 21.21 9.35 3.90
CA MET A 37 20.59 10.65 3.58
C MET A 37 20.28 11.51 4.80
N ARG A 38 20.48 10.99 6.03
CA ARG A 38 20.29 11.71 7.31
C ARG A 38 18.96 12.48 7.36
N LEU A 39 17.88 11.85 6.92
CA LEU A 39 16.53 12.40 7.01
C LEU A 39 16.21 12.67 8.49
N PRO A 40 16.09 13.95 8.92
CA PRO A 40 15.95 14.26 10.34
C PRO A 40 14.67 13.66 10.91
N GLY A 41 14.81 12.72 11.84
CA GLY A 41 13.69 12.07 12.51
C GLY A 41 13.07 10.89 11.76
N ALA A 42 13.60 10.47 10.61
CA ALA A 42 13.11 9.27 9.92
C ALA A 42 13.93 8.04 10.33
N GLU A 43 13.29 7.09 11.00
CA GLU A 43 13.82 5.74 11.15
C GLU A 43 13.61 4.97 9.84
N VAL A 44 14.64 4.24 9.41
CA VAL A 44 14.59 3.36 8.24
C VAL A 44 14.50 1.92 8.75
N GLU A 45 13.33 1.31 8.60
CA GLU A 45 13.15 -0.11 8.91
C GLU A 45 13.36 -0.97 7.66
N ASP A 46 14.20 -1.99 7.79
CA ASP A 46 14.33 -3.09 6.82
C ASP A 46 13.43 -4.24 7.29
N GLY A 47 12.43 -4.59 6.49
CA GLY A 47 11.39 -5.53 6.89
C GLY A 47 10.47 -5.94 5.74
N GLU A 48 9.76 -7.04 5.96
CA GLU A 48 8.73 -7.53 5.05
C GLU A 48 7.48 -6.67 5.18
N LEU A 49 6.87 -6.34 4.03
CA LEU A 49 5.67 -5.51 3.93
C LEU A 49 4.46 -6.09 4.68
N ASP A 50 4.40 -7.42 4.82
CA ASP A 50 3.35 -8.15 5.53
C ASP A 50 3.62 -8.34 7.03
N THR A 51 4.70 -7.78 7.58
CA THR A 51 4.96 -7.80 9.03
C THR A 51 5.73 -6.55 9.45
N LEU A 52 5.03 -5.41 9.53
CA LEU A 52 5.63 -4.13 9.90
C LEU A 52 5.93 -4.10 11.41
N ARG A 53 7.15 -3.76 11.84
CA ARG A 53 7.50 -3.75 13.28
C ARG A 53 7.15 -2.44 13.96
N PHE A 54 6.03 -1.84 13.58
CA PHE A 54 5.46 -0.68 14.25
C PHE A 54 4.28 -1.06 15.15
N PRO A 55 4.04 -0.35 16.26
CA PRO A 55 2.83 -0.53 17.05
C PRO A 55 1.56 -0.22 16.25
N GLN A 56 0.42 -0.75 16.69
CA GLN A 56 -0.87 -0.34 16.13
C GLN A 56 -1.12 1.16 16.34
N ASN A 57 -1.88 1.80 15.45
CA ASN A 57 -2.29 3.20 15.59
C ASN A 57 -1.11 4.18 15.77
N SER A 58 -0.02 3.97 15.04
CA SER A 58 1.22 4.75 15.17
C SER A 58 1.32 5.92 14.18
N PHE A 59 0.56 5.88 13.07
CA PHE A 59 0.68 6.87 12.00
C PHE A 59 -0.66 7.53 11.66
N ASP A 60 -0.63 8.85 11.49
CA ASP A 60 -1.77 9.62 10.97
C ASP A 60 -1.89 9.49 9.43
N VAL A 61 -0.77 9.26 8.74
CA VAL A 61 -0.70 9.12 7.29
C VAL A 61 0.24 7.98 6.92
N VAL A 62 -0.21 7.08 6.06
CA VAL A 62 0.60 6.08 5.37
C VAL A 62 0.55 6.36 3.87
N VAL A 63 1.70 6.33 3.20
CA VAL A 63 1.82 6.41 1.73
C VAL A 63 2.21 5.03 1.23
N LEU A 64 1.48 4.48 0.28
CA LEU A 64 1.72 3.16 -0.31
C LEU A 64 1.82 3.28 -1.83
N ARG A 65 3.04 3.20 -2.37
CA ARG A 65 3.30 3.39 -3.80
C ARG A 65 4.01 2.18 -4.38
N PHE A 66 3.44 1.59 -5.42
CA PHE A 66 4.04 0.50 -6.21
C PHE A 66 4.71 -0.62 -5.38
N SER A 67 4.20 -0.88 -4.17
CA SER A 67 4.74 -1.81 -3.19
C SER A 67 4.01 -3.13 -3.23
N LEU A 68 2.68 -3.09 -3.39
CA LEU A 68 1.85 -4.29 -3.32
C LEU A 68 2.20 -5.28 -4.43
N CYS A 69 2.59 -4.80 -5.61
CA CYS A 69 3.01 -5.66 -6.71
C CYS A 69 4.33 -6.41 -6.46
N ARG A 70 5.03 -6.12 -5.37
CA ARG A 70 6.25 -6.81 -4.95
C ARG A 70 6.12 -7.48 -3.58
N ALA A 71 4.99 -7.26 -2.89
CA ALA A 71 4.71 -7.88 -1.61
C ALA A 71 4.51 -9.38 -1.80
N ALA A 72 5.15 -10.20 -0.95
CA ALA A 72 4.93 -11.63 -0.95
C ALA A 72 3.47 -11.98 -0.57
N LYS A 73 2.87 -11.18 0.30
CA LYS A 73 1.50 -11.34 0.78
C LYS A 73 0.76 -9.99 0.78
N PRO A 74 0.31 -9.51 -0.39
CA PRO A 74 -0.25 -8.17 -0.55
C PRO A 74 -1.48 -7.92 0.35
N GLU A 75 -2.32 -8.92 0.57
CA GLU A 75 -3.47 -8.77 1.48
C GLU A 75 -3.05 -8.55 2.93
N GLN A 76 -2.02 -9.27 3.39
CA GLN A 76 -1.46 -9.08 4.73
C GLN A 76 -0.74 -7.74 4.84
N THR A 77 -0.06 -7.28 3.78
CA THR A 77 0.49 -5.92 3.72
C THR A 77 -0.59 -4.85 3.89
N ILE A 78 -1.72 -4.96 3.20
CA ILE A 78 -2.82 -4.00 3.35
C ILE A 78 -3.39 -4.06 4.79
N ALA A 79 -3.51 -5.25 5.37
CA ALA A 79 -3.95 -5.39 6.76
C ALA A 79 -2.98 -4.74 7.76
N GLU A 80 -1.67 -4.89 7.56
CA GLU A 80 -0.64 -4.22 8.37
C GLU A 80 -0.69 -2.70 8.21
N VAL A 81 -0.91 -2.20 7.00
CA VAL A 81 -1.14 -0.77 6.75
C VAL A 81 -2.34 -0.25 7.55
N GLY A 82 -3.45 -0.99 7.53
CA GLY A 82 -4.62 -0.69 8.37
C GLY A 82 -4.26 -0.69 9.86
N ARG A 83 -3.55 -1.71 10.35
CA ARG A 83 -3.16 -1.85 11.76
C ARG A 83 -2.31 -0.69 12.26
N VAL A 84 -1.34 -0.22 11.47
CA VAL A 84 -0.42 0.86 11.89
C VAL A 84 -1.03 2.25 11.73
N LEU A 85 -2.08 2.39 10.91
CA LEU A 85 -2.86 3.63 10.80
C LEU A 85 -3.67 3.86 12.08
N ARG A 86 -3.66 5.11 12.56
CA ARG A 86 -4.59 5.54 13.62
C ARG A 86 -6.02 5.52 13.11
N PRO A 87 -7.02 5.38 14.00
CA PRO A 87 -8.37 5.83 13.73
C PRO A 87 -8.40 7.20 13.05
N ASN A 88 -9.17 7.35 11.98
CA ASN A 88 -9.24 8.56 11.14
C ASN A 88 -7.93 8.93 10.42
N GLY A 89 -6.91 8.07 10.48
CA GLY A 89 -5.69 8.22 9.70
C GLY A 89 -5.91 7.87 8.23
N HIS A 90 -5.07 8.43 7.37
CA HIS A 90 -5.23 8.34 5.91
C HIS A 90 -4.15 7.49 5.25
N LEU A 91 -4.59 6.58 4.37
CA LEU A 91 -3.75 5.91 3.39
C LEU A 91 -3.82 6.66 2.07
N VAL A 92 -2.69 7.19 1.60
CA VAL A 92 -2.52 7.70 0.23
C VAL A 92 -1.88 6.60 -0.60
N PHE A 93 -2.51 6.21 -1.71
CA PHE A 93 -2.02 5.07 -2.48
C PHE A 93 -1.92 5.35 -3.98
N LEU A 94 -0.95 4.69 -4.62
CA LEU A 94 -0.79 4.57 -6.06
C LEU A 94 -0.25 3.18 -6.37
N GLU A 95 -1.08 2.30 -6.91
CA GLU A 95 -0.73 0.89 -7.08
C GLU A 95 -1.18 0.36 -8.43
N HIS A 96 -0.50 -0.70 -8.90
CA HIS A 96 -1.04 -1.52 -9.98
C HIS A 96 -2.23 -2.31 -9.46
N THR A 97 -3.24 -2.50 -10.30
CA THR A 97 -4.39 -3.33 -9.94
C THR A 97 -4.81 -4.26 -11.06
N ARG A 98 -5.55 -5.30 -10.70
CA ARG A 98 -6.18 -6.22 -11.65
C ARG A 98 -7.23 -5.47 -12.48
N ALA A 99 -7.20 -5.67 -13.79
CA ALA A 99 -8.27 -5.25 -14.69
C ALA A 99 -9.48 -6.18 -14.57
N SER A 100 -10.63 -5.75 -15.06
CA SER A 100 -11.83 -6.59 -15.11
C SER A 100 -11.85 -7.52 -16.35
N GLY A 101 -12.70 -8.54 -16.30
CA GLY A 101 -13.00 -9.41 -17.43
C GLY A 101 -11.79 -10.17 -17.99
N ILE A 102 -11.75 -10.30 -19.32
CA ILE A 102 -10.73 -11.10 -20.02
C ILE A 102 -9.29 -10.59 -19.79
N VAL A 103 -9.12 -9.28 -19.58
CA VAL A 103 -7.80 -8.69 -19.33
C VAL A 103 -7.30 -9.10 -17.96
N GLY A 104 -8.16 -9.06 -16.94
CA GLY A 104 -7.83 -9.57 -15.60
C GLY A 104 -7.43 -11.04 -15.62
N ASN A 105 -8.20 -11.88 -16.33
CA ASN A 105 -7.88 -13.31 -16.44
C ASN A 105 -6.52 -13.55 -17.14
N ALA A 106 -6.18 -12.72 -18.13
CA ALA A 106 -4.88 -12.78 -18.78
C ALA A 106 -3.75 -12.33 -17.83
N GLN A 107 -3.98 -11.32 -16.99
CA GLN A 107 -3.03 -10.92 -15.94
C GLN A 107 -2.80 -12.07 -14.95
N ASP A 108 -3.86 -12.74 -14.47
CA ASP A 108 -3.73 -13.87 -13.55
C ASP A 108 -2.89 -14.99 -14.16
N ARG A 109 -3.15 -15.33 -15.43
CA ARG A 109 -2.39 -16.37 -16.11
C ARG A 109 -0.93 -15.99 -16.35
N ALA A 110 -0.67 -14.74 -16.72
CA ALA A 110 0.68 -14.23 -16.87
C ALA A 110 1.44 -14.26 -15.54
N ASP A 111 0.78 -13.91 -14.44
CA ASP A 111 1.34 -13.95 -13.10
C ASP A 111 1.79 -15.35 -12.69
N GLU A 112 0.94 -16.36 -12.92
CA GLU A 112 1.27 -17.77 -12.68
C GLU A 112 2.49 -18.24 -13.48
N ILE A 113 2.57 -17.86 -14.76
CA ILE A 113 3.67 -18.25 -15.65
C ILE A 113 4.97 -17.57 -15.22
N MET A 114 4.89 -16.32 -14.79
CA MET A 114 6.04 -15.50 -14.39
C MET A 114 6.38 -15.63 -12.91
N ARG A 115 5.71 -16.51 -12.17
CA ARG A 115 5.92 -16.71 -10.74
C ARG A 115 7.37 -17.10 -10.47
N GLY A 116 8.02 -16.36 -9.56
CA GLY A 116 9.44 -16.57 -9.23
C GLY A 116 10.44 -15.89 -10.18
N SER A 117 10.00 -15.15 -11.20
CA SER A 117 10.88 -14.41 -12.11
C SER A 117 11.42 -13.09 -11.54
N GLY A 118 11.04 -12.72 -10.31
CA GLY A 118 11.38 -11.44 -9.69
C GLY A 118 10.67 -10.23 -10.33
N ARG A 119 9.71 -10.45 -11.23
CA ARG A 119 8.87 -9.40 -11.82
C ARG A 119 7.75 -9.02 -10.85
N CYS A 120 7.22 -7.81 -11.03
CA CYS A 120 6.03 -7.36 -10.32
C CYS A 120 4.80 -8.21 -10.67
N HIS A 121 3.97 -8.45 -9.65
CA HIS A 121 2.70 -9.15 -9.68
C HIS A 121 1.55 -8.12 -9.77
N PHE A 122 0.84 -8.08 -10.91
CA PHE A 122 -0.13 -7.01 -11.21
C PHE A 122 -1.60 -7.47 -11.19
N ASN A 123 -1.86 -8.64 -10.62
CA ASN A 123 -3.17 -9.28 -10.53
C ASN A 123 -3.91 -9.00 -9.21
N HIS A 124 -3.47 -8.01 -8.44
CA HIS A 124 -4.07 -7.71 -7.14
C HIS A 124 -5.30 -6.80 -7.26
N GLU A 125 -6.41 -7.21 -6.65
CA GLU A 125 -7.62 -6.38 -6.48
C GLU A 125 -7.43 -5.42 -5.29
N VAL A 126 -6.63 -4.38 -5.49
CA VAL A 126 -6.18 -3.45 -4.44
C VAL A 126 -7.34 -2.85 -3.64
N LEU A 127 -8.36 -2.32 -4.32
CA LEU A 127 -9.51 -1.69 -3.66
C LEU A 127 -10.33 -2.69 -2.83
N GLN A 128 -10.47 -3.92 -3.33
CA GLN A 128 -11.17 -4.97 -2.59
C GLN A 128 -10.34 -5.42 -1.38
N GLY A 129 -9.02 -5.52 -1.53
CA GLY A 129 -8.09 -5.78 -0.44
C GLY A 129 -8.17 -4.72 0.66
N MET A 130 -8.23 -3.43 0.30
CA MET A 130 -8.43 -2.33 1.25
C MET A 130 -9.76 -2.46 2.00
N HIS A 131 -10.84 -2.76 1.28
CA HIS A 131 -12.15 -2.97 1.90
C HIS A 131 -12.13 -4.16 2.88
N ARG A 132 -11.52 -5.29 2.50
CA ARG A 132 -11.34 -6.46 3.38
C ARG A 132 -10.49 -6.15 4.61
N ALA A 133 -9.53 -5.25 4.50
CA ALA A 133 -8.72 -4.76 5.63
C ALA A 133 -9.46 -3.75 6.52
N GLY A 134 -10.74 -3.46 6.26
CA GLY A 134 -11.54 -2.53 7.04
C GLY A 134 -11.28 -1.06 6.73
N LEU A 135 -10.55 -0.74 5.65
CA LEU A 135 -10.34 0.63 5.22
C LEU A 135 -11.56 1.14 4.43
N VAL A 136 -11.89 2.41 4.65
CA VAL A 136 -12.97 3.10 3.93
C VAL A 136 -12.36 3.94 2.81
N LEU A 137 -12.77 3.71 1.57
CA LEU A 137 -12.31 4.51 0.42
C LEU A 137 -12.94 5.89 0.47
N CYS A 138 -12.12 6.94 0.53
CA CYS A 138 -12.56 8.34 0.47
C CYS A 138 -12.59 8.83 -0.98
N ARG A 139 -11.56 8.47 -1.76
CA ARG A 139 -11.43 8.74 -3.19
C ARG A 139 -10.64 7.61 -3.83
N ALA A 140 -11.07 7.14 -4.98
CA ALA A 140 -10.32 6.18 -5.78
C ALA A 140 -10.54 6.46 -7.27
N GLU A 141 -9.46 6.52 -8.01
CA GLU A 141 -9.47 6.69 -9.46
C GLU A 141 -8.73 5.53 -10.09
N TRP A 142 -9.43 4.82 -10.97
CA TRP A 142 -8.86 3.78 -11.80
C TRP A 142 -8.54 4.37 -13.16
N PHE A 143 -7.33 4.11 -13.67
CA PHE A 143 -6.94 4.60 -14.99
C PHE A 143 -5.88 3.71 -15.64
N TRP A 144 -5.80 3.80 -16.95
CA TRP A 144 -4.75 3.15 -17.73
C TRP A 144 -3.64 4.17 -18.03
N PRO A 145 -2.40 3.96 -17.55
CA PRO A 145 -1.33 4.92 -17.78
C PRO A 145 -0.94 4.93 -19.26
N SER A 146 -0.80 6.12 -19.85
CA SER A 146 -0.37 6.29 -21.24
C SER A 146 1.07 5.84 -21.48
N ALA A 147 1.90 5.84 -20.43
CA ALA A 147 3.32 5.50 -20.50
C ALA A 147 3.61 3.99 -20.58
N HIS A 148 2.70 3.11 -20.13
CA HIS A 148 2.88 1.65 -20.25
C HIS A 148 1.55 0.87 -20.23
N LEU A 149 1.42 -0.14 -21.10
CA LEU A 149 0.19 -0.96 -21.20
C LEU A 149 0.24 -2.26 -20.37
N ARG A 150 1.06 -2.35 -19.31
CA ARG A 150 1.23 -3.62 -18.57
C ARG A 150 0.08 -3.95 -17.63
N ALA A 151 -0.42 -2.95 -16.91
CA ALA A 151 -1.52 -3.08 -15.97
C ALA A 151 -2.14 -1.71 -15.72
N PRO A 152 -3.44 -1.64 -15.37
CA PRO A 152 -4.04 -0.41 -14.92
C PRO A 152 -3.52 -0.03 -13.54
N LEU A 153 -3.72 1.24 -13.21
CA LEU A 153 -3.39 1.81 -11.92
C LEU A 153 -4.67 2.19 -11.18
N VAL A 154 -4.54 2.21 -9.86
CA VAL A 154 -5.50 2.85 -8.98
C VAL A 154 -4.77 3.81 -8.05
N ALA A 155 -5.31 5.02 -7.93
CA ALA A 155 -4.77 6.06 -7.08
C ALA A 155 -5.87 6.68 -6.21
N GLY A 156 -5.55 7.08 -4.99
CA GLY A 156 -6.56 7.66 -4.14
C GLY A 156 -6.19 7.80 -2.68
N VAL A 157 -7.24 7.97 -1.87
CA VAL A 157 -7.17 8.09 -0.42
C VAL A 157 -8.17 7.14 0.21
N ALA A 158 -7.71 6.34 1.15
CA ALA A 158 -8.54 5.56 2.05
C ALA A 158 -8.31 6.03 3.50
N SER A 159 -9.24 5.71 4.40
CA SER A 159 -9.14 6.06 5.81
C SER A 159 -9.36 4.83 6.68
N HIS A 160 -8.65 4.76 7.80
CA HIS A 160 -9.10 3.90 8.89
C HIS A 160 -10.39 4.49 9.46
N PRO A 161 -11.47 3.71 9.59
CA PRO A 161 -12.72 4.23 10.12
C PRO A 161 -12.58 4.63 11.59
N ASP A 162 -13.33 5.66 11.98
CA ASP A 162 -13.49 6.00 13.38
C ASP A 162 -14.16 4.84 14.14
N PRO A 163 -13.61 4.41 15.30
CA PRO A 163 -14.27 3.47 16.20
C PRO A 163 -15.73 3.82 16.52
N GLN A 164 -16.10 5.11 16.55
CA GLN A 164 -17.47 5.54 16.80
C GLN A 164 -18.47 5.05 15.73
N TYR A 165 -18.01 4.81 14.50
CA TYR A 165 -18.85 4.38 13.38
C TYR A 165 -18.83 2.87 13.13
N GLN A 166 -18.21 2.08 14.02
CA GLN A 166 -18.14 0.62 13.87
C GLN A 166 -19.53 -0.03 13.83
N ARG A 167 -20.50 0.53 14.55
CA ARG A 167 -21.90 0.07 14.51
C ARG A 167 -22.52 0.29 13.13
N GLU A 168 -22.37 1.50 12.59
CA GLU A 168 -22.89 1.89 11.27
C GLU A 168 -22.22 1.10 10.15
N LEU A 169 -20.92 0.81 10.26
CA LEU A 169 -20.20 -0.01 9.29
C LEU A 169 -20.67 -1.46 9.27
N ARG A 170 -20.89 -2.08 10.45
CA ARG A 170 -21.48 -3.43 10.55
C ARG A 170 -22.88 -3.47 9.96
N TRP A 171 -23.67 -2.42 10.17
CA TRP A 171 -24.99 -2.31 9.56
C TRP A 171 -24.92 -2.28 8.03
N LEU A 172 -23.98 -1.51 7.46
CA LEU A 172 -23.77 -1.43 6.02
C LEU A 172 -23.20 -2.72 5.41
N SER A 173 -22.39 -3.49 6.14
CA SER A 173 -21.84 -4.77 5.68
C SER A 173 -22.82 -5.95 5.78
N GLY A 174 -23.98 -5.76 6.42
CA GLY A 174 -24.98 -6.82 6.61
C GLY A 174 -24.61 -7.82 7.71
N GLU A 175 -23.60 -7.53 8.52
CA GLU A 175 -23.22 -8.29 9.70
C GLU A 175 -24.17 -7.90 10.85
N GLN A 176 -25.31 -8.60 10.97
CA GLN A 176 -26.20 -8.46 12.13
C GLN A 176 -25.81 -9.44 13.24
N GLU A 177 -25.92 -8.95 14.48
CA GLU A 177 -25.59 -9.60 15.75
C GLU A 177 -26.45 -10.84 16.07
#